data_AF-E7DPU5-F1
#
_entry.id   AF-E7DPU5-F1
#
_cell.length_a   1.000
_cell.length_b   1.000
_cell.length_c   1.000
_cell.angle_alpha   90.00
_cell.angle_beta   90.00
_cell.angle_gamma   90.00
#
_symmetry.space_group_name_H-M   'P 1'
#
loop_
_entity.id
_entity.type
_entity.pdbx_description
1 polymer ?
#
loop_
_entity_poly.entity_id
_entity_poly.type
_entity_poly.pdbx_seq_one_letter_code
_entity_poly.pdbx_strand_id
1 'polypeptide(L)' 'MCLAWAADKCDHPNHGESDYQKLVVDAVAIGADELAAITAWMQELQMVKTGAS' A
#
# COMPACT_ATOMS: atom_id res chain seq x y z
N MET A 1 1.04 6.49 -10.44
CA MET A 1 -0.35 6.93 -10.18
C MET A 1 -0.89 6.44 -8.82
N CYS A 2 -0.46 5.29 -8.26
CA CYS A 2 -0.96 4.80 -6.97
C CYS A 2 -0.34 5.44 -5.70
N LEU A 3 0.92 5.91 -5.76
CA LEU A 3 1.58 6.50 -4.58
C LEU A 3 0.99 7.85 -4.17
N ALA A 4 0.64 8.71 -5.13
CA ALA A 4 -0.02 10.00 -4.83
C ALA A 4 -1.41 9.82 -4.20
N TRP A 5 -2.14 8.77 -4.60
CA TRP A 5 -3.42 8.40 -3.96
C TRP A 5 -3.20 7.86 -2.54
N ALA A 6 -2.18 7.05 -2.30
CA ALA A 6 -1.86 6.58 -0.95
C ALA A 6 -1.38 7.70 -0.03
N ALA A 7 -0.62 8.66 -0.56
CA ALA A 7 -0.21 9.86 0.15
C ALA A 7 -1.40 10.77 0.50
N ASP A 8 -2.46 10.79 -0.31
CA ASP A 8 -3.73 11.47 0.00
C ASP A 8 -4.54 10.73 1.10
N LYS A 9 -4.47 9.39 1.12
CA LYS A 9 -5.21 8.56 2.09
C LYS A 9 -4.50 8.43 3.44
N CYS A 10 -3.18 8.38 3.48
CA CYS A 10 -2.40 8.16 4.70
C CYS A 10 -1.87 9.50 5.24
N ASP A 11 -2.22 9.88 6.46
CA ASP A 11 -1.66 11.06 7.16
C ASP A 11 -0.13 11.00 7.31
N HIS A 12 0.43 9.79 7.18
CA HIS A 12 1.86 9.52 7.20
C HIS A 12 2.31 8.98 5.83
N PRO A 13 2.67 9.85 4.87
CA PRO A 13 3.07 9.43 3.51
C PRO A 13 4.24 8.45 3.51
N ASN A 14 5.16 8.58 4.47
CA ASN A 14 6.30 7.66 4.64
C ASN A 14 5.90 6.21 4.97
N HIS A 15 4.73 6.02 5.59
CA HIS A 15 4.24 4.68 5.95
C HIS A 15 3.68 3.99 4.70
N GLY A 16 2.90 4.72 3.89
CA GLY A 16 2.38 4.21 2.62
C GLY A 16 3.46 3.81 1.62
N GLU A 17 4.53 4.59 1.52
CA GLU A 17 5.68 4.26 0.66
C GLU A 17 6.47 3.04 1.15
N SER A 18 6.69 2.91 2.46
CA SER A 18 7.40 1.76 3.04
C SER A 18 6.61 0.46 2.86
N ASP A 19 5.29 0.52 3.08
CA ASP A 19 4.39 -0.63 2.88
C ASP A 19 4.24 -0.98 1.40
N TYR A 20 4.25 0.00 0.49
CA TYR A 20 4.22 -0.27 -0.95
C TYR A 20 5.44 -1.08 -1.40
N GLN A 21 6.64 -0.71 -0.96
CA GLN A 21 7.83 -1.50 -1.30
C GLN A 21 7.77 -2.92 -0.73
N LYS A 22 7.29 -3.09 0.50
CA LYS A 22 7.20 -4.41 1.12
C LYS A 22 6.09 -5.30 0.55
N LEU A 23 4.93 -4.74 0.25
CA LEU A 23 3.74 -5.51 -0.12
C LEU A 23 3.56 -5.59 -1.64
N VAL A 24 3.99 -4.57 -2.37
CA VAL A 24 3.86 -4.54 -3.83
C VAL A 24 5.17 -4.93 -4.48
N VAL A 25 6.28 -4.27 -4.18
CA VAL A 25 7.55 -4.53 -4.88
C VAL A 25 8.10 -5.92 -4.53
N ASP A 26 8.07 -6.33 -3.27
CA ASP A 26 8.52 -7.67 -2.86
C ASP A 26 7.64 -8.78 -3.47
N ALA A 27 6.32 -8.60 -3.44
CA ALA A 27 5.35 -9.54 -4.01
C ALA A 27 5.50 -9.69 -5.53
N VAL A 28 5.70 -8.58 -6.25
CA VAL A 28 5.95 -8.62 -7.70
C VAL A 28 7.30 -9.28 -8.00
N ALA A 29 8.32 -9.03 -7.18
CA ALA A 29 9.64 -9.62 -7.36
C ALA A 29 9.64 -11.16 -7.19
N ILE A 30 8.75 -11.70 -6.35
CA ILE A 30 8.52 -13.15 -6.22
C ILE A 30 7.57 -13.73 -7.27
N GLY A 31 7.09 -12.90 -8.22
CA GLY A 31 6.24 -13.31 -9.34
C GLY A 31 4.74 -13.29 -9.03
N ALA A 32 4.32 -12.61 -7.96
CA ALA A 32 2.90 -12.37 -7.71
C ALA A 32 2.33 -11.37 -8.72
N ASP A 33 1.02 -11.46 -8.94
CA ASP A 33 0.30 -10.54 -9.81
C ASP A 33 0.33 -9.12 -9.23
N GLU A 34 0.83 -8.18 -10.04
CA GLU A 34 1.03 -6.78 -9.64
C GLU A 34 -0.28 -6.11 -9.24
N LEU A 35 -1.40 -6.46 -9.89
CA LEU A 35 -2.72 -5.94 -9.56
C LEU A 35 -3.23 -6.50 -8.23
N ALA A 36 -3.03 -7.80 -7.99
CA ALA A 36 -3.37 -8.43 -6.71
C ALA A 36 -2.57 -7.82 -5.54
N ALA A 37 -1.26 -7.60 -5.75
CA ALA A 37 -0.38 -7.01 -4.74
C ALA A 37 -0.77 -5.56 -4.41
N ILE A 38 -1.07 -4.75 -5.44
CA ILE A 38 -1.55 -3.37 -5.24
C ILE A 38 -2.90 -3.37 -4.52
N THR A 39 -3.83 -4.26 -4.88
CA THR A 39 -5.15 -4.33 -4.24
C THR A 39 -5.04 -4.70 -2.76
N ALA A 40 -4.20 -5.67 -2.43
CA ALA A 40 -3.93 -6.06 -1.05
C ALA A 40 -3.34 -4.90 -0.23
N TRP A 41 -2.32 -4.21 -0.77
CA TRP A 41 -1.74 -3.02 -0.13
C TRP A 41 -2.76 -1.90 0.08
N MET A 42 -3.65 -1.64 -0.89
CA MET A 42 -4.71 -0.64 -0.73
C MET A 42 -5.73 -1.03 0.35
N GLN A 43 -6.01 -2.31 0.55
CA GLN A 43 -6.88 -2.77 1.63
C GLN A 43 -6.23 -2.58 3.00
N GLU A 44 -4.94 -2.90 3.13
CA GLU A 44 -4.17 -2.66 4.36
C GLU A 44 -4.15 -1.17 4.72
N LEU A 45 -3.90 -0.28 3.76
CA LEU A 45 -3.94 1.17 3.99
C LEU A 45 -5.30 1.69 4.46
N GLN A 46 -6.39 1.10 3.96
CA GLN A 46 -7.75 1.45 4.41
C GLN A 46 -8.03 0.94 5.82
N MET A 47 -7.51 -0.23 6.21
CA MET A 47 -7.63 -0.73 7.57
C MET A 47 -6.80 0.08 8.57
N VAL A 48 -5.57 0.48 8.21
CA VAL A 48 -4.73 1.37 9.03
C VAL A 48 -5.41 2.72 9.28
N LYS A 49 -6.08 3.29 8.26
CA LYS A 49 -6.89 4.51 8.41
C LYS A 49 -8.06 4.33 9.39
N THR A 50 -8.66 3.15 9.43
CA THR A 50 -9.86 2.87 10.23
C THR A 50 -9.53 2.47 11.68
N GLY A 51 -8.30 2.00 11.94
CA GLY A 51 -7.82 1.66 13.29
C GLY A 51 -7.28 2.84 14.12
N ALA A 52 -7.18 4.03 13.55
CA ALA A 52 -6.89 5.26 14.28
C ALA A 52 -8.19 5.85 14.83
N SER A 53 -8.71 5.29 15.92
CA SER A 53 -9.82 5.85 16.70
C SER A 53 -9.52 5.77 18.18
#